data_AF-A0A6N4T8L3-F1
#
_entry.id   AF-A0A6N4T8L3-F1
#
_cell.length_a   1.000
_cell.length_b   1.000
_cell.length_c   1.000
_cell.angle_alpha   90.00
_cell.angle_beta   90.00
_cell.angle_gamma   90.00
#
_symmetry.space_group_name_H-M   'P 1'
#
loop_
_entity.id
_entity.type
_entity.pdbx_description
1 polymer ?
#
loop_
_entity_poly.entity_id
_entity_poly.type
_entity_poly.pdbx_seq_one_letter_code
_entity_poly.pdbx_strand_id
1 'polypeptide(L)'
;MGAFKYFLMIALMCVPLSAFPYGPDGHKQVGAIADNLIVNSQAELEVKRILGNLNLQTVAVWADCAKGTSSSNGVFDYASDPIKFPECIVFDSPEDKARFKNFAAMNWDQCGKAHGREHCHNQYHYTDVSTFNTKYTNGLVGTSSFDIVHSIQAAFIYLRSGGKTMTPPFVFADEKEALMLLAHYVGDIHQPLHVVAEYLDENGKEVNPDLVGYKLGNDTVGGNQLFDASKTLHSEWDSIGPDLSVGGSRAAALLSLARCVGRTVGSPENWSIEWASESVSMSRQVFSGLRFVLQSKYAGVANDKEHKWDVTVVDPNYTTKANDLKQQQLAKGGARLAWILKAIWPGASGTDITPNAWSSCKNGYLSPSDMQNVTLWLPAPPAKNSLEEQADFEQIKKTRAVLMTPRGQVAAEDDVYDPPLVMGQFKEAIGVTLDNQNAPTLMMMITRIQSDASKLVAPVKKWDCGTANGRCRPFVEERIQDRTSCLEPKDMAGHKESDYSFHLKESGSYPSTHALFGMLIGMILNETNPDQSDSVTERGIEFGNSRVICGFHYPTDVAAGRIAAAALYGRLHANPEFLNDLEVVRLEIKAARANK
;
A
#
# COMPACT_ATOMS: atom_id res chain seq x y z
N MET A 1 -59.28 -14.34 33.16
CA MET A 1 -58.81 -12.95 32.95
C MET A 1 -57.29 -12.96 32.85
N GLY A 2 -56.75 -13.19 31.65
CA GLY A 2 -55.31 -13.23 31.40
C GLY A 2 -54.87 -11.91 30.77
N ALA A 3 -53.97 -11.19 31.44
CA ALA A 3 -53.48 -9.89 30.99
C ALA A 3 -52.44 -10.08 29.86
N PHE A 4 -52.79 -9.60 28.67
CA PHE A 4 -51.88 -9.44 27.53
C PHE A 4 -50.89 -8.31 27.84
N LYS A 5 -49.59 -8.63 27.96
CA LYS A 5 -48.51 -7.65 27.98
C LYS A 5 -48.10 -7.34 26.55
N TYR A 6 -48.37 -6.12 26.09
CA TYR A 6 -47.84 -5.59 24.84
C TYR A 6 -46.33 -5.32 25.00
N PHE A 7 -45.51 -6.09 24.30
CA PHE A 7 -44.10 -5.74 24.08
C PHE A 7 -44.07 -4.70 22.95
N LEU A 8 -43.71 -3.46 23.30
CA LEU A 8 -43.42 -2.40 22.35
C LEU A 8 -42.07 -2.73 21.68
N MET A 9 -42.10 -3.30 20.47
CA MET A 9 -40.91 -3.38 19.62
C MET A 9 -40.53 -1.97 19.19
N ILE A 10 -39.47 -1.41 19.78
CA ILE A 10 -38.77 -0.26 19.23
C ILE A 10 -38.02 -0.77 18.01
N ALA A 11 -38.57 -0.50 16.82
CA ALA A 11 -37.86 -0.67 15.57
C ALA A 11 -36.68 0.31 15.57
N LEU A 12 -35.46 -0.22 15.77
CA LEU A 12 -34.24 0.49 15.42
C LEU A 12 -34.28 0.71 13.91
N MET A 13 -34.68 1.91 13.48
CA MET A 13 -34.41 2.35 12.12
C MET A 13 -32.88 2.45 11.97
N CYS A 14 -32.27 1.42 11.40
CA CYS A 14 -30.97 1.54 10.77
C CYS A 14 -31.13 2.56 9.65
N VAL A 15 -30.75 3.81 9.92
CA VAL A 15 -30.54 4.81 8.88
C VAL A 15 -29.37 4.29 8.03
N PRO A 16 -29.51 4.18 6.70
CA PRO A 16 -28.39 3.80 5.86
C PRO A 16 -27.28 4.84 6.04
N LEU A 17 -26.10 4.39 6.45
CA LEU A 17 -24.87 5.18 6.38
C LEU A 17 -24.68 5.55 4.91
N SER A 18 -24.85 6.82 4.59
CA SER A 18 -24.57 7.37 3.27
C SER A 18 -23.12 7.09 2.91
N ALA A 19 -22.88 6.25 1.90
CA ALA A 19 -21.58 6.16 1.22
C ALA A 19 -21.37 7.44 0.39
N PHE A 20 -20.25 8.15 0.61
CA PHE A 20 -19.86 9.46 0.04
C PHE A 20 -18.65 9.35 -0.91
N PRO A 21 -18.60 9.96 -2.12
CA PRO A 21 -17.74 9.72 -3.32
C PRO A 21 -16.18 9.91 -3.20
N TYR A 22 -15.47 9.65 -4.31
CA TYR A 22 -14.02 9.79 -4.69
C TYR A 22 -14.35 10.54 -5.98
N GLY A 23 -13.77 11.68 -6.13
CA GLY A 23 -14.64 12.82 -6.02
C GLY A 23 -14.15 13.60 -4.82
N PRO A 24 -14.87 14.64 -4.41
CA PRO A 24 -14.18 15.79 -3.85
C PRO A 24 -13.34 15.48 -2.61
N ASP A 25 -13.82 14.59 -1.74
CA ASP A 25 -13.15 14.26 -0.49
C ASP A 25 -11.90 13.38 -0.70
N GLY A 26 -11.95 12.41 -1.62
CA GLY A 26 -10.79 11.58 -1.96
C GLY A 26 -9.64 12.40 -2.54
N HIS A 27 -9.94 13.28 -3.51
CA HIS A 27 -8.94 14.17 -4.10
C HIS A 27 -8.36 15.14 -3.07
N LYS A 28 -9.21 15.78 -2.26
CA LYS A 28 -8.77 16.67 -1.18
C LYS A 28 -7.87 15.93 -0.20
N GLN A 29 -8.20 14.69 0.15
CA GLN A 29 -7.38 13.89 1.06
C GLN A 29 -6.02 13.53 0.47
N VAL A 30 -5.95 13.13 -0.81
CA VAL A 30 -4.69 12.91 -1.54
C VAL A 30 -3.83 14.17 -1.53
N GLY A 31 -4.41 15.33 -1.89
CA GLY A 31 -3.73 16.62 -1.86
C GLY A 31 -3.26 17.02 -0.46
N ALA A 32 -4.09 16.83 0.57
CA ALA A 32 -3.76 17.16 1.96
C ALA A 32 -2.61 16.29 2.52
N ILE A 33 -2.58 15.00 2.16
CA ILE A 33 -1.45 14.13 2.49
C ILE A 33 -0.19 14.65 1.80
N ALA A 34 -0.26 14.98 0.51
CA ALA A 34 0.90 15.48 -0.24
C ALA A 34 1.43 16.81 0.34
N ASP A 35 0.55 17.76 0.67
CA ASP A 35 0.90 19.02 1.34
C ASP A 35 1.72 18.77 2.62
N ASN A 36 1.36 17.75 3.41
CA ASN A 36 2.08 17.37 4.63
C ASN A 36 3.44 16.70 4.37
N LEU A 37 3.60 16.01 3.24
CA LEU A 37 4.80 15.22 2.92
C LEU A 37 5.89 16.01 2.16
N ILE A 38 5.53 17.16 1.59
CA ILE A 38 6.48 18.07 0.94
C ILE A 38 7.02 19.16 1.88
N VAL A 39 6.52 19.27 3.11
CA VAL A 39 6.98 20.28 4.08
C VAL A 39 8.51 20.27 4.22
N ASN A 40 9.13 21.46 4.19
CA ASN A 40 10.57 21.71 4.22
C ASN A 40 11.36 21.16 3.01
N SER A 41 10.72 21.02 1.84
CA SER A 41 11.40 20.62 0.59
C SER A 41 11.33 21.72 -0.47
N GLN A 42 12.17 21.60 -1.51
CA GLN A 42 12.09 22.48 -2.68
C GLN A 42 10.71 22.41 -3.36
N ALA A 43 10.07 21.24 -3.35
CA ALA A 43 8.74 21.05 -3.91
C ALA A 43 7.68 21.92 -3.21
N GLU A 44 7.77 22.12 -1.88
CA GLU A 44 6.85 23.02 -1.16
C GLU A 44 6.99 24.47 -1.63
N LEU A 45 8.21 24.93 -1.85
CA LEU A 45 8.49 26.29 -2.31
C LEU A 45 7.92 26.53 -3.72
N GLU A 46 8.11 25.57 -4.62
CA GLU A 46 7.59 25.66 -5.99
C GLU A 46 6.07 25.55 -6.06
N VAL A 47 5.46 24.66 -5.27
CA VAL A 47 3.99 24.57 -5.14
C VAL A 47 3.42 25.90 -4.65
N LYS A 48 4.02 26.52 -3.62
CA LYS A 48 3.60 27.85 -3.12
C LYS A 48 3.79 28.95 -4.17
N ARG A 49 4.88 28.92 -4.93
CA ARG A 49 5.13 29.89 -6.03
C ARG A 49 4.05 29.80 -7.11
N ILE A 50 3.68 28.59 -7.51
CA ILE A 50 2.74 28.34 -8.62
C ILE A 50 1.29 28.55 -8.19
N LEU A 51 0.89 28.05 -7.01
CA LEU A 51 -0.49 28.07 -6.55
C LEU A 51 -0.87 29.35 -5.77
N GLY A 52 0.12 30.08 -5.27
CA GLY A 52 -0.10 31.29 -4.45
C GLY A 52 -0.77 30.94 -3.12
N ASN A 53 -2.01 31.42 -2.92
CA ASN A 53 -2.77 31.20 -1.70
C ASN A 53 -3.52 29.85 -1.65
N LEU A 54 -3.49 29.08 -2.75
CA LEU A 54 -4.07 27.75 -2.80
C LEU A 54 -3.03 26.70 -2.41
N ASN A 55 -3.49 25.48 -2.10
CA ASN A 55 -2.66 24.32 -1.78
C ASN A 55 -3.11 23.08 -2.57
N LEU A 56 -2.38 21.96 -2.46
CA LEU A 56 -2.69 20.74 -3.20
C LEU A 56 -4.05 20.17 -2.81
N GLN A 57 -4.41 20.21 -1.52
CA GLN A 57 -5.75 19.81 -1.05
C GLN A 57 -6.86 20.54 -1.82
N THR A 58 -6.72 21.84 -2.02
CA THR A 58 -7.76 22.67 -2.65
C THR A 58 -7.82 22.44 -4.15
N VAL A 59 -6.67 22.32 -4.82
CA VAL A 59 -6.61 22.20 -6.28
C VAL A 59 -6.81 20.80 -6.81
N ALA A 60 -6.76 19.78 -5.96
CA ALA A 60 -6.94 18.40 -6.39
C ALA A 60 -8.33 18.09 -6.98
N VAL A 61 -9.33 18.97 -6.84
CA VAL A 61 -10.66 18.81 -7.48
C VAL A 61 -10.79 19.54 -8.83
N TRP A 62 -9.76 20.27 -9.26
CA TRP A 62 -9.88 21.23 -10.37
C TRP A 62 -10.25 20.57 -11.71
N ALA A 63 -9.70 19.39 -12.02
CA ALA A 63 -9.97 18.75 -13.31
C ALA A 63 -11.43 18.28 -13.42
N ASP A 64 -12.03 17.79 -12.32
CA ASP A 64 -13.45 17.47 -12.27
C ASP A 64 -14.33 18.71 -12.41
N CYS A 65 -13.93 19.83 -11.79
CA CYS A 65 -14.62 21.10 -11.99
C CYS A 65 -14.64 21.47 -13.48
N ALA A 66 -13.54 21.25 -14.21
CA ALA A 66 -13.48 21.56 -15.64
C ALA A 66 -14.53 20.79 -16.49
N LYS A 67 -15.00 19.63 -16.02
CA LYS A 67 -16.09 18.86 -16.67
C LYS A 67 -17.43 19.59 -16.69
N GLY A 68 -17.59 20.63 -15.88
CA GLY A 68 -18.74 21.55 -15.95
C GLY A 68 -18.76 22.45 -17.20
N THR A 69 -17.74 22.40 -18.04
CA THR A 69 -17.70 23.15 -19.30
C THR A 69 -18.54 22.47 -20.37
N SER A 70 -19.35 23.26 -21.07
CA SER A 70 -20.14 22.83 -22.22
C SER A 70 -19.69 23.56 -23.47
N SER A 71 -19.98 22.98 -24.64
CA SER A 71 -19.71 23.60 -25.93
C SER A 71 -20.95 23.60 -26.81
N SER A 72 -21.23 24.73 -27.46
CA SER A 72 -22.29 24.89 -28.44
C SER A 72 -21.75 25.64 -29.66
N ASN A 73 -21.74 25.00 -30.82
CA ASN A 73 -21.18 25.54 -32.07
C ASN A 73 -19.72 26.04 -31.93
N GLY A 74 -18.91 25.36 -31.12
CA GLY A 74 -17.51 25.74 -30.86
C GLY A 74 -17.34 26.88 -29.86
N VAL A 75 -18.42 27.40 -29.28
CA VAL A 75 -18.38 28.36 -28.17
C VAL A 75 -18.43 27.59 -26.86
N PHE A 76 -17.41 27.78 -26.04
CA PHE A 76 -17.28 27.14 -24.73
C PHE A 76 -17.87 28.03 -23.65
N ASP A 77 -18.65 27.43 -22.75
CA ASP A 77 -19.20 28.10 -21.59
C ASP A 77 -19.06 27.23 -20.34
N TYR A 78 -18.85 27.89 -19.20
CA TYR A 78 -18.73 27.24 -17.91
C TYR A 78 -19.79 27.82 -16.95
N ALA A 79 -20.73 26.95 -16.57
CA ALA A 79 -21.74 27.29 -15.59
C ALA A 79 -21.35 26.68 -14.24
N SER A 80 -20.92 27.54 -13.32
CA SER A 80 -20.73 27.14 -11.92
C SER A 80 -22.08 26.74 -11.35
N ASP A 81 -22.21 25.49 -10.94
CA ASP A 81 -23.39 24.96 -10.26
C ASP A 81 -22.98 24.58 -8.83
N PRO A 82 -23.14 25.47 -7.85
CA PRO A 82 -22.73 25.20 -6.47
C PRO A 82 -23.61 24.16 -5.77
N ILE A 83 -24.75 23.78 -6.36
CA ILE A 83 -25.59 22.69 -5.85
C ILE A 83 -25.04 21.35 -6.32
N LYS A 84 -24.61 21.28 -7.58
CA LYS A 84 -24.07 20.05 -8.20
C LYS A 84 -22.59 19.81 -7.88
N PHE A 85 -21.80 20.88 -7.79
CA PHE A 85 -20.34 20.85 -7.59
C PHE A 85 -19.91 21.85 -6.50
N PRO A 86 -20.35 21.67 -5.24
CA PRO A 86 -20.06 22.60 -4.15
C PRO A 86 -18.55 22.80 -3.90
N GLU A 87 -17.72 21.81 -4.20
CA GLU A 87 -16.27 21.87 -4.12
C GLU A 87 -15.62 22.84 -5.10
N CYS A 88 -16.29 23.14 -6.22
CA CYS A 88 -15.76 24.00 -7.27
C CYS A 88 -15.95 25.49 -6.98
N ILE A 89 -16.62 25.84 -5.87
CA ILE A 89 -16.89 27.24 -5.48
C ILE A 89 -15.60 28.05 -5.26
N VAL A 90 -14.49 27.38 -4.94
CA VAL A 90 -13.17 28.01 -4.81
C VAL A 90 -12.61 28.50 -6.15
N PHE A 91 -13.18 28.06 -7.27
CA PHE A 91 -12.81 28.40 -8.65
C PHE A 91 -13.91 29.17 -9.40
N ASP A 92 -14.60 30.10 -8.71
CA ASP A 92 -15.74 30.83 -9.28
C ASP A 92 -15.39 32.21 -9.86
N SER A 93 -14.12 32.63 -9.78
CA SER A 93 -13.69 33.92 -10.32
C SER A 93 -13.80 33.97 -11.86
N PRO A 94 -13.93 35.16 -12.48
CA PRO A 94 -13.92 35.28 -13.94
C PRO A 94 -12.69 34.66 -14.61
N GLU A 95 -11.54 34.72 -13.94
CA GLU A 95 -10.27 34.15 -14.39
C GLU A 95 -10.29 32.62 -14.37
N ASP A 96 -10.83 32.02 -13.31
CA ASP A 96 -10.99 30.56 -13.19
C ASP A 96 -11.96 30.03 -14.25
N LYS A 97 -13.10 30.71 -14.45
CA LYS A 97 -14.08 30.36 -15.48
C LYS A 97 -13.48 30.46 -16.89
N ALA A 98 -12.67 31.48 -17.14
CA ALA A 98 -11.94 31.60 -18.40
C ALA A 98 -10.95 30.45 -18.58
N ARG A 99 -10.26 30.04 -17.53
CA ARG A 99 -9.33 28.91 -17.55
C ARG A 99 -10.03 27.59 -17.87
N PHE A 100 -11.16 27.28 -17.23
CA PHE A 100 -11.93 26.07 -17.54
C PHE A 100 -12.35 26.01 -19.01
N LYS A 101 -12.88 27.11 -19.54
CA LYS A 101 -13.26 27.21 -20.96
C LYS A 101 -12.07 27.01 -21.89
N ASN A 102 -10.93 27.64 -21.59
CA ASN A 102 -9.72 27.51 -22.40
C ASN A 102 -9.17 26.08 -22.38
N PHE A 103 -9.09 25.46 -21.20
CA PHE A 103 -8.63 24.09 -21.03
C PHE A 103 -9.52 23.10 -21.82
N ALA A 104 -10.84 23.21 -21.66
CA ALA A 104 -11.80 22.39 -22.40
C ALA A 104 -11.68 22.60 -23.91
N ALA A 105 -11.57 23.85 -24.38
CA ALA A 105 -11.41 24.17 -25.80
C ALA A 105 -10.12 23.58 -26.39
N MET A 106 -9.02 23.64 -25.65
CA MET A 106 -7.75 23.03 -26.03
C MET A 106 -7.76 21.50 -25.93
N ASN A 107 -8.75 20.87 -25.29
CA ASN A 107 -8.76 19.43 -25.02
C ASN A 107 -10.15 18.82 -25.28
N TRP A 108 -10.83 19.23 -26.35
CA TRP A 108 -12.20 18.79 -26.63
C TRP A 108 -12.29 17.51 -27.47
N ASP A 109 -11.83 17.53 -28.73
CA ASP A 109 -12.08 16.43 -29.68
C ASP A 109 -10.81 15.83 -30.34
N GLN A 110 -9.60 16.29 -29.96
CA GLN A 110 -8.35 15.88 -30.64
C GLN A 110 -8.01 14.39 -30.49
N CYS A 111 -8.53 13.76 -29.45
CA CYS A 111 -8.46 12.34 -29.11
C CYS A 111 -9.47 11.48 -29.90
N GLY A 112 -10.36 12.11 -30.68
CA GLY A 112 -11.59 11.47 -31.09
C GLY A 112 -12.47 11.16 -29.88
N LYS A 113 -13.48 10.31 -30.06
CA LYS A 113 -14.23 9.79 -28.92
C LYS A 113 -13.62 8.44 -28.54
N ALA A 114 -12.90 8.33 -27.42
CA ALA A 114 -12.47 7.02 -26.91
C ALA A 114 -13.70 6.15 -26.76
N HIS A 115 -13.69 5.02 -27.45
CA HIS A 115 -14.81 4.08 -27.50
C HIS A 115 -16.17 4.74 -27.80
N GLY A 116 -16.17 5.91 -28.48
CA GLY A 116 -17.37 6.62 -28.89
C GLY A 116 -18.07 7.53 -27.86
N ARG A 117 -17.55 7.70 -26.64
CA ARG A 117 -18.37 8.24 -25.53
C ARG A 117 -18.13 9.70 -25.12
N GLU A 118 -16.88 10.16 -25.02
CA GLU A 118 -16.56 11.42 -24.33
C GLU A 118 -15.53 12.30 -25.03
N HIS A 119 -15.44 13.56 -24.60
CA HIS A 119 -14.42 14.53 -25.00
C HIS A 119 -13.07 14.26 -24.31
N CYS A 120 -11.96 14.78 -24.83
CA CYS A 120 -10.62 14.38 -24.41
C CYS A 120 -10.35 14.67 -22.94
N HIS A 121 -10.64 15.88 -22.48
CA HIS A 121 -10.38 16.21 -21.09
C HIS A 121 -11.15 15.32 -20.09
N ASN A 122 -12.25 14.66 -20.49
CA ASN A 122 -12.91 13.64 -19.66
C ASN A 122 -12.14 12.32 -19.68
N GLN A 123 -11.62 11.91 -20.85
CA GLN A 123 -10.83 10.68 -21.02
C GLN A 123 -9.50 10.73 -20.26
N TYR A 124 -8.99 11.92 -19.93
CA TYR A 124 -7.72 12.09 -19.21
C TYR A 124 -7.76 11.60 -17.75
N HIS A 125 -8.95 11.24 -17.24
CA HIS A 125 -9.19 10.81 -15.86
C HIS A 125 -9.10 9.29 -15.66
N TYR A 126 -9.05 8.50 -16.74
CA TYR A 126 -9.12 7.06 -16.61
C TYR A 126 -8.43 6.31 -17.75
N THR A 127 -8.30 5.00 -17.54
CA THR A 127 -8.12 3.95 -18.55
C THR A 127 -8.93 2.74 -18.08
N ASP A 128 -9.49 1.95 -18.99
CA ASP A 128 -10.39 0.84 -18.66
C ASP A 128 -9.72 -0.52 -18.96
N VAL A 129 -8.58 -0.79 -18.34
CA VAL A 129 -7.82 -2.01 -18.63
C VAL A 129 -8.58 -3.24 -18.13
N SER A 130 -8.73 -4.24 -19.00
CA SER A 130 -9.38 -5.50 -18.65
C SER A 130 -8.65 -6.27 -17.54
N THR A 131 -9.43 -6.90 -16.66
CA THR A 131 -8.99 -7.78 -15.56
C THR A 131 -8.21 -9.03 -15.99
N PHE A 132 -8.20 -9.36 -17.29
CA PHE A 132 -7.38 -10.43 -17.85
C PHE A 132 -5.90 -10.05 -18.04
N ASN A 133 -5.58 -8.75 -17.97
CA ASN A 133 -4.21 -8.27 -18.05
C ASN A 133 -3.57 -8.24 -16.66
N THR A 134 -2.23 -8.31 -16.61
CA THR A 134 -1.47 -8.27 -15.34
C THR A 134 -0.77 -6.93 -15.10
N LYS A 135 -0.79 -6.03 -16.09
CA LYS A 135 -0.18 -4.69 -16.05
C LYS A 135 -0.82 -3.78 -17.07
N TYR A 136 -0.60 -2.47 -16.94
CA TYR A 136 -0.95 -1.51 -17.97
C TYR A 136 -0.02 -1.69 -19.18
N THR A 137 -0.59 -1.65 -20.38
CA THR A 137 0.17 -1.64 -21.64
C THR A 137 -0.63 -0.88 -22.69
N ASN A 138 -0.04 0.18 -23.23
CA ASN A 138 -0.66 0.97 -24.29
C ASN A 138 -0.96 0.09 -25.52
N GLY A 139 -2.15 0.24 -26.08
CA GLY A 139 -2.66 -0.53 -27.22
C GLY A 139 -3.60 -1.67 -26.85
N LEU A 140 -3.77 -1.97 -25.57
CA LEU A 140 -4.84 -2.85 -25.09
C LEU A 140 -6.21 -2.16 -25.19
N VAL A 141 -7.28 -2.94 -25.29
CA VAL A 141 -8.64 -2.43 -25.15
C VAL A 141 -8.78 -1.70 -23.80
N GLY A 142 -9.37 -0.50 -23.85
CA GLY A 142 -9.51 0.39 -22.68
C GLY A 142 -8.35 1.37 -22.47
N THR A 143 -7.23 1.21 -23.19
CA THR A 143 -6.09 2.16 -23.14
C THR A 143 -6.12 3.15 -24.30
N SER A 144 -5.45 4.29 -24.14
CA SER A 144 -5.35 5.33 -25.16
C SER A 144 -4.08 6.17 -24.98
N SER A 145 -3.52 6.72 -26.06
CA SER A 145 -2.45 7.72 -25.96
C SER A 145 -2.91 9.04 -25.31
N PHE A 146 -4.20 9.16 -25.02
CA PHE A 146 -4.84 10.29 -24.34
C PHE A 146 -5.27 9.95 -22.91
N ASP A 147 -5.02 8.73 -22.43
CA ASP A 147 -5.49 8.32 -21.10
C ASP A 147 -4.69 8.96 -19.96
N ILE A 148 -5.13 8.66 -18.74
CA ILE A 148 -4.54 9.17 -17.50
C ILE A 148 -3.04 8.89 -17.33
N VAL A 149 -2.55 7.76 -17.86
CA VAL A 149 -1.14 7.39 -17.73
C VAL A 149 -0.27 8.41 -18.47
N HIS A 150 -0.68 8.75 -19.68
CA HIS A 150 0.03 9.69 -20.54
C HIS A 150 -0.22 11.15 -20.11
N SER A 151 -1.38 11.48 -19.54
CA SER A 151 -1.68 12.83 -19.05
C SER A 151 -0.77 13.21 -17.86
N ILE A 152 -0.55 12.28 -16.92
CA ILE A 152 0.38 12.45 -15.79
C ILE A 152 1.82 12.60 -16.30
N GLN A 153 2.22 11.75 -17.26
CA GLN A 153 3.56 11.82 -17.87
C GLN A 153 3.80 13.18 -18.54
N ALA A 154 2.83 13.67 -19.31
CA ALA A 154 2.92 14.98 -19.96
C ALA A 154 3.00 16.14 -18.96
N ALA A 155 2.19 16.11 -17.90
CA ALA A 155 2.23 17.11 -16.84
C ALA A 155 3.58 17.11 -16.10
N PHE A 156 4.13 15.93 -15.82
CA PHE A 156 5.47 15.78 -15.23
C PHE A 156 6.55 16.43 -16.12
N ILE A 157 6.60 16.07 -17.41
CA ILE A 157 7.60 16.59 -18.35
C ILE A 157 7.49 18.12 -18.47
N TYR A 158 6.27 18.63 -18.58
CA TYR A 158 6.01 20.06 -18.72
C TYR A 158 6.50 20.83 -17.48
N LEU A 159 6.08 20.42 -16.27
CA LEU A 159 6.49 21.06 -15.02
C LEU A 159 8.00 20.95 -14.79
N ARG A 160 8.60 19.78 -15.03
CA ARG A 160 10.05 19.56 -14.84
C ARG A 160 10.90 20.42 -15.76
N SER A 161 10.39 20.74 -16.95
CA SER A 161 11.06 21.63 -17.88
C SER A 161 10.90 23.13 -17.57
N GLY A 162 10.17 23.48 -16.50
CA GLY A 162 9.78 24.86 -16.18
C GLY A 162 8.83 25.44 -17.22
N GLY A 163 7.86 24.64 -17.68
CA GLY A 163 6.84 25.03 -18.66
C GLY A 163 7.32 25.15 -20.11
N LYS A 164 8.46 24.55 -20.47
CA LYS A 164 9.10 24.71 -21.78
C LYS A 164 8.83 23.58 -22.77
N THR A 165 8.61 22.37 -22.26
CA THR A 165 8.46 21.15 -23.07
C THR A 165 7.02 20.68 -23.01
N MET A 166 6.29 20.88 -24.11
CA MET A 166 4.95 20.32 -24.27
C MET A 166 5.04 18.91 -24.84
N THR A 167 4.21 17.99 -24.35
CA THR A 167 4.12 16.62 -24.88
C THR A 167 2.76 16.44 -25.54
N PRO A 168 2.66 16.56 -26.89
CA PRO A 168 1.42 16.30 -27.59
C PRO A 168 0.89 14.90 -27.28
N PRO A 169 -0.43 14.71 -27.15
CA PRO A 169 -1.49 15.67 -27.49
C PRO A 169 -1.88 16.61 -26.34
N PHE A 170 -1.28 16.48 -25.16
CA PHE A 170 -1.67 17.25 -23.98
C PHE A 170 -1.16 18.69 -24.09
N VAL A 171 -2.04 19.64 -23.79
CA VAL A 171 -1.74 21.07 -23.81
C VAL A 171 -2.12 21.67 -22.46
N PHE A 172 -1.16 22.39 -21.88
CA PHE A 172 -1.32 23.15 -20.64
C PHE A 172 -1.16 24.64 -20.93
N ALA A 173 -2.04 25.47 -20.37
CA ALA A 173 -1.94 26.93 -20.49
C ALA A 173 -0.70 27.49 -19.78
N ASP A 174 -0.38 26.96 -18.60
CA ASP A 174 0.75 27.37 -17.76
C ASP A 174 1.08 26.31 -16.69
N GLU A 175 2.12 26.57 -15.88
CA GLU A 175 2.51 25.70 -14.76
C GLU A 175 1.38 25.51 -13.74
N LYS A 176 0.51 26.51 -13.54
CA LYS A 176 -0.59 26.43 -12.58
C LYS A 176 -1.60 25.39 -13.03
N GLU A 177 -2.04 25.43 -14.29
CA GLU A 177 -2.93 24.42 -14.85
C GLU A 177 -2.33 23.02 -14.80
N ALA A 178 -1.08 22.85 -15.23
CA ALA A 178 -0.40 21.56 -15.20
C ALA A 178 -0.29 20.98 -13.78
N LEU A 179 -0.01 21.82 -12.78
CA LEU A 179 0.08 21.38 -11.39
C LEU A 179 -1.29 20.99 -10.81
N MET A 180 -2.36 21.74 -11.11
CA MET A 180 -3.71 21.40 -10.66
C MET A 180 -4.19 20.08 -11.28
N LEU A 181 -3.91 19.87 -12.57
CA LEU A 181 -4.19 18.63 -13.27
C LEU A 181 -3.38 17.46 -12.72
N LEU A 182 -2.07 17.63 -12.50
CA LEU A 182 -1.23 16.59 -11.90
C LEU A 182 -1.74 16.18 -10.51
N ALA A 183 -2.10 17.13 -9.65
CA ALA A 183 -2.64 16.85 -8.33
C ALA A 183 -3.94 16.03 -8.38
N HIS A 184 -4.81 16.31 -9.35
CA HIS A 184 -6.04 15.55 -9.57
C HIS A 184 -5.78 14.15 -10.13
N TYR A 185 -5.04 14.05 -11.23
CA TYR A 185 -4.80 12.79 -11.94
C TYR A 185 -4.00 11.78 -11.11
N VAL A 186 -3.11 12.23 -10.23
CA VAL A 186 -2.47 11.31 -9.27
C VAL A 186 -3.49 10.73 -8.28
N GLY A 187 -4.56 11.45 -7.94
CA GLY A 187 -5.69 10.89 -7.20
C GLY A 187 -6.46 9.84 -8.00
N ASP A 188 -6.84 10.19 -9.24
CA ASP A 188 -7.61 9.32 -10.13
C ASP A 188 -6.90 7.98 -10.41
N ILE A 189 -5.61 7.99 -10.77
CA ILE A 189 -4.89 6.76 -11.14
C ILE A 189 -4.77 5.76 -9.97
N HIS A 190 -4.97 6.23 -8.74
CA HIS A 190 -5.02 5.39 -7.54
C HIS A 190 -6.43 4.93 -7.18
N GLN A 191 -7.49 5.49 -7.77
CA GLN A 191 -8.83 4.92 -7.71
C GLN A 191 -8.86 3.70 -8.65
N PRO A 192 -8.98 2.46 -8.15
CA PRO A 192 -8.81 1.28 -9.00
C PRO A 192 -9.74 1.24 -10.22
N LEU A 193 -11.00 1.66 -10.08
CA LEU A 193 -11.99 1.72 -11.15
C LEU A 193 -11.79 2.87 -12.16
N HIS A 194 -10.80 3.73 -11.97
CA HIS A 194 -10.30 4.63 -13.03
C HIS A 194 -9.19 3.97 -13.87
N VAL A 195 -8.77 2.76 -13.53
CA VAL A 195 -7.71 2.03 -14.27
C VAL A 195 -8.19 0.67 -14.76
N VAL A 196 -9.07 0.00 -14.02
CA VAL A 196 -9.55 -1.35 -14.35
C VAL A 196 -11.04 -1.38 -14.60
N ALA A 197 -11.43 -2.17 -15.60
CA ALA A 197 -12.81 -2.42 -15.95
C ALA A 197 -13.09 -3.92 -16.14
N GLU A 198 -14.27 -4.34 -15.72
CA GLU A 198 -14.81 -5.62 -16.16
C GLU A 198 -15.35 -5.50 -17.59
N TYR A 199 -15.18 -6.56 -18.37
CA TYR A 199 -15.84 -6.69 -19.65
C TYR A 199 -16.73 -7.92 -19.60
N LEU A 200 -18.02 -7.77 -19.88
CA LEU A 200 -19.02 -8.79 -19.59
C LEU A 200 -19.75 -9.26 -20.85
N ASP A 201 -20.04 -10.56 -20.92
CA ASP A 201 -21.01 -11.07 -21.87
C ASP A 201 -22.46 -10.83 -21.41
N GLU A 202 -23.41 -11.23 -22.26
CA GLU A 202 -24.86 -11.12 -21.97
C GLU A 202 -25.32 -11.97 -20.77
N ASN A 203 -24.50 -12.92 -20.31
CA ASN A 203 -24.75 -13.74 -19.13
C ASN A 203 -24.10 -13.16 -17.87
N GLY A 204 -23.44 -11.99 -17.97
CA GLY A 204 -22.71 -11.36 -16.86
C GLY A 204 -21.40 -12.06 -16.53
N LYS A 205 -20.84 -12.84 -17.46
CA LYS A 205 -19.53 -13.49 -17.30
C LYS A 205 -18.43 -12.62 -17.90
N GLU A 206 -17.31 -12.54 -17.19
CA GLU A 206 -16.09 -11.87 -17.64
C GLU A 206 -15.59 -12.43 -18.98
N VAL A 207 -15.25 -11.54 -19.90
CA VAL A 207 -14.65 -11.84 -21.20
C VAL A 207 -13.40 -10.98 -21.40
N ASN A 208 -12.40 -11.53 -22.09
CA ASN A 208 -11.23 -10.77 -22.47
C ASN A 208 -11.52 -10.00 -23.77
N PRO A 209 -11.68 -8.66 -23.73
CA PRO A 209 -12.03 -7.88 -24.91
C PRO A 209 -10.91 -7.85 -25.96
N ASP A 210 -9.64 -8.04 -25.57
CA ASP A 210 -8.50 -8.15 -26.50
C ASP A 210 -8.59 -9.45 -27.34
N LEU A 211 -9.32 -10.46 -26.88
CA LEU A 211 -9.53 -11.73 -27.59
C LEU A 211 -10.87 -11.81 -28.31
N VAL A 212 -11.96 -11.35 -27.66
CA VAL A 212 -13.33 -11.46 -28.21
C VAL A 212 -13.77 -10.23 -29.00
N GLY A 213 -12.96 -9.17 -28.97
CA GLY A 213 -13.26 -7.87 -29.57
C GLY A 213 -14.02 -6.95 -28.62
N TYR A 214 -13.69 -5.67 -28.70
CA TYR A 214 -14.40 -4.59 -28.01
C TYR A 214 -15.83 -4.42 -28.55
N LYS A 215 -16.81 -4.25 -27.66
CA LYS A 215 -18.21 -3.93 -28.00
C LYS A 215 -18.83 -3.01 -26.96
N LEU A 216 -19.72 -2.11 -27.37
CA LEU A 216 -20.34 -1.18 -26.42
C LEU A 216 -21.18 -1.91 -25.34
N GLY A 217 -21.73 -3.08 -25.69
CA GLY A 217 -22.50 -3.92 -24.78
C GLY A 217 -21.68 -4.90 -23.94
N ASN A 218 -20.35 -4.94 -24.09
CA ASN A 218 -19.48 -5.67 -23.17
C ASN A 218 -18.67 -4.77 -22.24
N ASP A 219 -18.66 -3.45 -22.49
CA ASP A 219 -17.82 -2.51 -21.76
C ASP A 219 -18.56 -1.88 -20.58
N THR A 220 -18.06 -2.14 -19.37
CA THR A 220 -18.66 -1.65 -18.12
C THR A 220 -18.24 -0.23 -17.73
N VAL A 221 -17.31 0.40 -18.48
CA VAL A 221 -16.85 1.79 -18.29
C VAL A 221 -16.34 2.04 -16.88
N GLY A 222 -15.31 1.29 -16.47
CA GLY A 222 -14.79 1.36 -15.11
C GLY A 222 -15.86 1.09 -14.04
N GLY A 223 -16.88 0.30 -14.34
CA GLY A 223 -18.00 0.06 -13.42
C GLY A 223 -19.09 1.13 -13.38
N ASN A 224 -19.09 2.12 -14.29
CA ASN A 224 -20.21 3.06 -14.45
C ASN A 224 -21.48 2.41 -15.02
N GLN A 225 -21.35 1.22 -15.62
CA GLN A 225 -22.48 0.40 -16.08
C GLN A 225 -22.85 -0.75 -15.13
N LEU A 226 -22.19 -0.83 -13.98
CA LEU A 226 -22.46 -1.81 -12.94
C LEU A 226 -23.24 -1.13 -11.81
N PHE A 227 -24.44 -1.61 -11.49
CA PHE A 227 -25.36 -0.95 -10.56
C PHE A 227 -25.57 -1.79 -9.28
N ASP A 228 -25.21 -1.24 -8.12
CA ASP A 228 -25.72 -1.70 -6.83
C ASP A 228 -26.95 -0.85 -6.47
N ALA A 229 -28.12 -1.44 -6.66
CA ALA A 229 -29.41 -0.77 -6.59
C ALA A 229 -29.45 0.50 -7.47
N SER A 230 -29.42 1.69 -6.87
CA SER A 230 -29.47 2.96 -7.59
C SER A 230 -28.10 3.62 -7.80
N LYS A 231 -27.03 3.07 -7.23
CA LYS A 231 -25.67 3.60 -7.34
C LYS A 231 -24.87 2.79 -8.34
N THR A 232 -23.95 3.44 -9.05
CA THR A 232 -22.97 2.71 -9.84
C THR A 232 -21.86 2.21 -8.93
N LEU A 233 -21.30 1.04 -9.24
CA LEU A 233 -20.14 0.50 -8.54
C LEU A 233 -18.99 1.52 -8.57
N HIS A 234 -18.81 2.22 -9.71
CA HIS A 234 -17.85 3.31 -9.82
C HIS A 234 -18.09 4.40 -8.76
N SER A 235 -19.31 4.92 -8.63
CA SER A 235 -19.64 5.95 -7.62
C SER A 235 -19.46 5.45 -6.17
N GLU A 236 -19.59 4.16 -5.93
CA GLU A 236 -19.34 3.55 -4.64
C GLU A 236 -17.86 3.35 -4.35
N TRP A 237 -17.05 2.99 -5.34
CA TRP A 237 -15.61 2.92 -5.22
C TRP A 237 -14.99 4.26 -5.08
N ASP A 238 -15.58 5.21 -5.78
CA ASP A 238 -15.39 6.59 -5.52
C ASP A 238 -15.70 6.85 -4.05
N SER A 239 -16.76 6.30 -3.49
CA SER A 239 -17.11 6.69 -2.14
C SER A 239 -16.08 6.38 -1.01
N ILE A 240 -15.47 7.41 -0.38
CA ILE A 240 -14.69 7.33 0.86
C ILE A 240 -15.51 7.71 2.11
N GLY A 241 -15.27 7.02 3.23
CA GLY A 241 -15.93 7.33 4.50
C GLY A 241 -15.49 8.69 5.08
N PRO A 242 -16.36 9.38 5.85
CA PRO A 242 -16.02 10.67 6.48
C PRO A 242 -14.91 10.55 7.54
N ASP A 243 -14.59 9.34 7.99
CA ASP A 243 -13.42 9.05 8.81
C ASP A 243 -12.10 9.19 8.04
N LEU A 244 -12.12 8.91 6.73
CA LEU A 244 -10.98 8.97 5.83
C LEU A 244 -10.80 10.33 5.15
N SER A 245 -11.84 11.18 5.13
CA SER A 245 -11.77 12.52 4.53
C SER A 245 -10.89 13.48 5.35
N VAL A 246 -10.60 14.65 4.77
CA VAL A 246 -9.78 15.66 5.44
C VAL A 246 -10.42 16.09 6.77
N GLY A 247 -9.65 16.01 7.85
CA GLY A 247 -10.14 16.30 9.21
C GLY A 247 -10.93 15.16 9.86
N GLY A 248 -11.15 14.06 9.14
CA GLY A 248 -11.76 12.83 9.66
C GLY A 248 -10.89 12.13 10.71
N SER A 249 -11.50 11.25 11.50
CA SER A 249 -10.86 10.59 12.65
C SER A 249 -9.68 9.69 12.27
N ARG A 250 -9.57 9.26 11.01
CA ARG A 250 -8.47 8.42 10.49
C ARG A 250 -7.51 9.17 9.59
N ALA A 251 -7.68 10.47 9.35
CA ALA A 251 -6.77 11.26 8.51
C ALA A 251 -5.31 11.20 9.00
N ALA A 252 -5.07 11.22 10.31
CA ALA A 252 -3.72 11.07 10.88
C ALA A 252 -3.13 9.67 10.67
N ALA A 253 -3.97 8.63 10.74
CA ALA A 253 -3.55 7.25 10.46
C ALA A 253 -3.23 7.07 8.97
N LEU A 254 -4.01 7.70 8.08
CA LEU A 254 -3.74 7.78 6.64
C LEU A 254 -2.40 8.46 6.34
N LEU A 255 -2.13 9.62 6.95
CA LEU A 255 -0.84 10.30 6.78
C LEU A 255 0.33 9.44 7.29
N SER A 256 0.12 8.71 8.39
CA SER A 256 1.12 7.77 8.91
C SER A 256 1.35 6.61 7.94
N LEU A 257 0.30 6.08 7.32
CA LEU A 257 0.41 5.06 6.27
C LEU A 257 1.12 5.60 5.02
N ALA A 258 0.81 6.82 4.59
CA ALA A 258 1.41 7.47 3.43
C ALA A 258 2.92 7.70 3.61
N ARG A 259 3.38 8.00 4.84
CA ARG A 259 4.81 8.07 5.19
C ARG A 259 5.55 6.76 5.01
N CYS A 260 4.83 5.64 4.89
CA CYS A 260 5.38 4.30 4.73
C CYS A 260 5.28 3.78 3.30
N VAL A 261 4.83 4.62 2.36
CA VAL A 261 4.81 4.27 0.94
C VAL A 261 6.20 4.51 0.37
N GLY A 262 6.86 3.43 -0.03
CA GLY A 262 8.16 3.47 -0.69
C GLY A 262 8.12 4.26 -2.00
N ARG A 263 9.30 4.57 -2.52
CA ARG A 263 9.40 5.20 -3.85
C ARG A 263 8.99 4.20 -4.92
N THR A 264 8.43 4.72 -6.01
CA THR A 264 8.20 3.91 -7.20
C THR A 264 9.51 3.65 -7.92
N VAL A 265 9.73 2.39 -8.31
CA VAL A 265 10.91 1.99 -9.07
C VAL A 265 10.91 2.64 -10.45
N GLY A 266 12.11 2.89 -10.99
CA GLY A 266 12.28 3.40 -12.35
C GLY A 266 12.30 4.93 -12.45
N SER A 267 12.29 5.43 -13.69
CA SER A 267 12.36 6.86 -13.95
C SER A 267 11.03 7.55 -13.61
N PRO A 268 11.05 8.76 -13.01
CA PRO A 268 9.82 9.48 -12.67
C PRO A 268 8.90 9.77 -13.87
N GLU A 269 9.45 9.87 -15.09
CA GLU A 269 8.62 10.00 -16.31
C GLU A 269 7.68 8.81 -16.53
N ASN A 270 7.99 7.64 -15.96
CA ASN A 270 7.26 6.39 -16.19
C ASN A 270 6.49 5.90 -14.96
N TRP A 271 6.51 6.63 -13.84
CA TRP A 271 5.84 6.18 -12.61
C TRP A 271 4.33 5.99 -12.77
N SER A 272 3.67 6.76 -13.63
CA SER A 272 2.24 6.56 -13.93
C SER A 272 1.95 5.19 -14.54
N ILE A 273 2.87 4.65 -15.35
CA ILE A 273 2.74 3.28 -15.92
C ILE A 273 2.78 2.24 -14.81
N GLU A 274 3.68 2.41 -13.85
CA GLU A 274 3.81 1.49 -12.70
C GLU A 274 2.60 1.57 -11.79
N TRP A 275 2.07 2.77 -11.52
CA TRP A 275 0.87 2.95 -10.69
C TRP A 275 -0.37 2.36 -11.34
N ALA A 276 -0.57 2.59 -12.65
CA ALA A 276 -1.66 1.94 -13.38
C ALA A 276 -1.49 0.41 -13.40
N SER A 277 -0.26 -0.08 -13.62
CA SER A 277 0.02 -1.52 -13.60
C SER A 277 -0.28 -2.16 -12.25
N GLU A 278 -0.03 -1.44 -11.16
CA GLU A 278 -0.41 -1.89 -9.83
C GLU A 278 -1.93 -2.03 -9.69
N SER A 279 -2.71 -1.04 -10.13
CA SER A 279 -4.17 -1.11 -10.16
C SER A 279 -4.68 -2.30 -11.00
N VAL A 280 -4.06 -2.56 -12.17
CA VAL A 280 -4.35 -3.74 -13.00
C VAL A 280 -4.08 -5.05 -12.24
N SER A 281 -2.94 -5.14 -11.55
CA SER A 281 -2.55 -6.35 -10.80
C SER A 281 -3.49 -6.66 -9.63
N MET A 282 -4.16 -5.64 -9.07
CA MET A 282 -5.14 -5.81 -7.99
C MET A 282 -6.59 -5.92 -8.46
N SER A 283 -6.86 -5.90 -9.77
CA SER A 283 -8.21 -6.02 -10.35
C SER A 283 -9.06 -7.13 -9.71
N ARG A 284 -8.47 -8.31 -9.46
CA ARG A 284 -9.17 -9.40 -8.78
C ARG A 284 -9.64 -9.02 -7.37
N GLN A 285 -8.88 -8.23 -6.62
CA GLN A 285 -9.29 -7.76 -5.29
C GLN A 285 -10.46 -6.78 -5.38
N VAL A 286 -10.56 -6.03 -6.48
CA VAL A 286 -11.62 -5.05 -6.73
C VAL A 286 -12.95 -5.74 -7.04
N PHE A 287 -12.96 -6.80 -7.84
CA PHE A 287 -14.20 -7.45 -8.29
C PHE A 287 -14.52 -8.80 -7.61
N SER A 288 -13.56 -9.42 -6.90
CA SER A 288 -13.79 -10.69 -6.21
C SER A 288 -14.89 -10.57 -5.16
N GLY A 289 -15.86 -11.48 -5.23
CA GLY A 289 -17.01 -11.47 -4.33
C GLY A 289 -18.21 -10.69 -4.87
N LEU A 290 -18.16 -10.28 -6.14
CA LEU A 290 -19.29 -9.74 -6.89
C LEU A 290 -19.80 -10.75 -7.93
N ARG A 291 -21.06 -10.59 -8.31
CA ARG A 291 -21.68 -11.27 -9.45
C ARG A 291 -22.49 -10.26 -10.25
N PHE A 292 -22.38 -10.31 -11.57
CA PHE A 292 -23.04 -9.37 -12.47
C PHE A 292 -24.22 -10.04 -13.17
N VAL A 293 -25.33 -9.32 -13.33
CA VAL A 293 -26.53 -9.80 -14.02
C VAL A 293 -27.01 -8.74 -14.98
N LEU A 294 -27.13 -9.06 -16.27
CA LEU A 294 -27.64 -8.12 -17.27
C LEU A 294 -29.05 -7.65 -16.88
N GLN A 295 -29.28 -6.34 -16.85
CA GLN A 295 -30.60 -5.79 -16.56
C GLN A 295 -31.59 -6.22 -17.65
N SER A 296 -32.78 -6.67 -17.24
CA SER A 296 -33.77 -7.30 -18.14
C SER A 296 -34.17 -6.43 -19.34
N LYS A 297 -34.13 -5.09 -19.21
CA LYS A 297 -34.41 -4.16 -20.32
C LYS A 297 -33.37 -4.19 -21.45
N TYR A 298 -32.18 -4.76 -21.22
CA TYR A 298 -31.14 -4.97 -22.23
C TYR A 298 -31.13 -6.41 -22.77
N ALA A 299 -32.00 -7.30 -22.29
CA ALA A 299 -32.10 -8.65 -22.82
C ALA A 299 -32.50 -8.60 -24.31
N GLY A 300 -31.69 -9.23 -25.17
CA GLY A 300 -31.88 -9.22 -26.63
C GLY A 300 -31.50 -7.89 -27.32
N VAL A 301 -30.98 -6.90 -26.59
CA VAL A 301 -30.39 -5.70 -27.19
C VAL A 301 -29.06 -6.08 -27.80
N ALA A 302 -28.83 -5.65 -29.05
CA ALA A 302 -27.60 -5.94 -29.76
C ALA A 302 -26.36 -5.45 -28.99
N ASN A 303 -25.29 -6.24 -29.03
CA ASN A 303 -24.07 -6.01 -28.24
C ASN A 303 -23.25 -4.81 -28.76
N ASP A 304 -23.61 -4.23 -29.91
CA ASP A 304 -23.06 -2.94 -30.37
C ASP A 304 -23.70 -1.73 -29.67
N LYS A 305 -24.69 -1.95 -28.79
CA LYS A 305 -25.33 -0.94 -27.95
C LYS A 305 -24.94 -1.11 -26.48
N GLU A 306 -24.99 -0.01 -25.74
CA GLU A 306 -24.67 0.02 -24.31
C GLU A 306 -25.62 -0.89 -23.52
N HIS A 307 -25.03 -1.68 -22.62
CA HIS A 307 -25.70 -2.56 -21.68
C HIS A 307 -25.43 -2.09 -20.25
N LYS A 308 -26.28 -2.52 -19.30
CA LYS A 308 -26.10 -2.29 -17.87
C LYS A 308 -26.36 -3.56 -17.08
N TRP A 309 -25.63 -3.74 -16.00
CA TRP A 309 -25.72 -4.93 -15.15
C TRP A 309 -26.01 -4.55 -13.71
N ASP A 310 -26.83 -5.35 -13.05
CA ASP A 310 -27.00 -5.30 -11.60
C ASP A 310 -25.87 -6.08 -10.93
N VAL A 311 -25.32 -5.51 -9.85
CA VAL A 311 -24.29 -6.12 -9.01
C VAL A 311 -24.95 -6.85 -7.85
N THR A 312 -24.56 -8.09 -7.62
CA THR A 312 -24.89 -8.85 -6.40
C THR A 312 -23.60 -9.08 -5.62
N VAL A 313 -23.54 -8.58 -4.39
CA VAL A 313 -22.45 -8.91 -3.45
C VAL A 313 -22.66 -10.35 -2.94
N VAL A 314 -21.75 -11.24 -3.31
CA VAL A 314 -21.77 -12.66 -2.88
C VAL A 314 -20.81 -12.93 -1.72
N ASP A 315 -19.76 -12.13 -1.55
CA ASP A 315 -18.89 -12.17 -0.37
C ASP A 315 -19.38 -11.15 0.68
N PRO A 316 -19.83 -11.57 1.87
CA PRO A 316 -20.29 -10.65 2.91
C PRO A 316 -19.19 -9.70 3.42
N ASN A 317 -17.91 -9.99 3.15
CA ASN A 317 -16.78 -9.14 3.53
C ASN A 317 -16.35 -8.15 2.44
N TYR A 318 -17.03 -8.12 1.28
CA TYR A 318 -16.64 -7.31 0.13
C TYR A 318 -16.46 -5.83 0.51
N THR A 319 -17.44 -5.21 1.18
CA THR A 319 -17.39 -3.80 1.56
C THR A 319 -16.22 -3.48 2.47
N THR A 320 -15.91 -4.36 3.43
CA THR A 320 -14.75 -4.19 4.32
C THR A 320 -13.45 -4.24 3.52
N LYS A 321 -13.29 -5.23 2.64
CA LYS A 321 -12.11 -5.36 1.77
C LYS A 321 -11.94 -4.15 0.84
N ALA A 322 -13.03 -3.70 0.23
CA ALA A 322 -13.03 -2.51 -0.63
C ALA A 322 -12.58 -1.27 0.16
N ASN A 323 -13.13 -1.05 1.37
CA ASN A 323 -12.75 0.09 2.21
C ASN A 323 -11.29 0.04 2.66
N ASP A 324 -10.77 -1.15 2.99
CA ASP A 324 -9.35 -1.34 3.31
C ASP A 324 -8.47 -0.99 2.10
N LEU A 325 -8.88 -1.40 0.89
CA LEU A 325 -8.15 -1.07 -0.33
C LEU A 325 -8.19 0.44 -0.62
N LYS A 326 -9.35 1.09 -0.46
CA LYS A 326 -9.47 2.55 -0.62
C LYS A 326 -8.54 3.31 0.32
N GLN A 327 -8.45 2.89 1.58
CA GLN A 327 -7.54 3.52 2.54
C GLN A 327 -6.07 3.41 2.07
N GLN A 328 -5.67 2.25 1.56
CA GLN A 328 -4.32 2.04 1.03
C GLN A 328 -4.07 2.91 -0.20
N GLN A 329 -5.03 3.00 -1.11
CA GLN A 329 -4.91 3.79 -2.33
C GLN A 329 -4.87 5.30 -2.07
N LEU A 330 -5.65 5.81 -1.12
CA LEU A 330 -5.56 7.23 -0.69
C LEU A 330 -4.17 7.55 -0.13
N ALA A 331 -3.62 6.68 0.71
CA ALA A 331 -2.28 6.85 1.26
C ALA A 331 -1.21 6.82 0.16
N LYS A 332 -1.33 5.88 -0.79
CA LYS A 332 -0.43 5.79 -1.97
C LYS A 332 -0.53 7.02 -2.85
N GLY A 333 -1.73 7.47 -3.21
CA GLY A 333 -1.95 8.65 -4.03
C GLY A 333 -1.31 9.89 -3.41
N GLY A 334 -1.53 10.14 -2.13
CA GLY A 334 -0.93 11.29 -1.43
C GLY A 334 0.60 11.21 -1.33
N ALA A 335 1.14 10.05 -1.03
CA ALA A 335 2.60 9.84 -0.98
C ALA A 335 3.25 9.98 -2.36
N ARG A 336 2.65 9.41 -3.39
CA ARG A 336 3.16 9.44 -4.77
C ARG A 336 3.02 10.81 -5.40
N LEU A 337 1.98 11.59 -5.05
CA LEU A 337 1.91 13.00 -5.40
C LEU A 337 3.08 13.77 -4.78
N ALA A 338 3.39 13.56 -3.50
CA ALA A 338 4.58 14.18 -2.90
C ALA A 338 5.88 13.72 -3.56
N TRP A 339 6.02 12.43 -3.91
CA TRP A 339 7.20 11.91 -4.58
C TRP A 339 7.41 12.52 -5.97
N ILE A 340 6.37 12.59 -6.79
CA ILE A 340 6.48 13.14 -8.14
C ILE A 340 6.79 14.64 -8.12
N LEU A 341 6.23 15.40 -7.18
CA LEU A 341 6.57 16.82 -7.01
C LEU A 341 8.04 17.01 -6.61
N LYS A 342 8.57 16.17 -5.71
CA LYS A 342 10.01 16.17 -5.35
C LYS A 342 10.92 15.73 -6.50
N ALA A 343 10.42 14.91 -7.42
CA ALA A 343 11.15 14.53 -8.63
C ALA A 343 11.15 15.62 -9.71
N ILE A 344 10.06 16.40 -9.80
CA ILE A 344 9.97 17.59 -10.66
C ILE A 344 10.92 18.68 -10.15
N TRP A 345 10.91 18.94 -8.85
CA TRP A 345 11.73 19.98 -8.20
C TRP A 345 12.62 19.39 -7.10
N PRO A 346 13.75 18.75 -7.46
CA PRO A 346 14.65 18.17 -6.48
C PRO A 346 15.42 19.27 -5.70
N GLY A 347 15.58 19.08 -4.39
CA GLY A 347 16.43 19.96 -3.56
C GLY A 347 17.92 19.88 -3.95
N ALA A 348 18.68 20.92 -3.59
CA ALA A 348 20.07 21.15 -4.01
C ALA A 348 21.08 20.02 -3.70
N SER A 349 20.74 19.11 -2.78
CA SER A 349 21.54 17.96 -2.37
C SER A 349 20.89 16.60 -2.70
N GLY A 350 19.71 16.56 -3.32
CA GLY A 350 18.92 15.32 -3.47
C GLY A 350 18.47 14.70 -2.14
N THR A 351 18.68 15.38 -1.01
CA THR A 351 18.38 14.92 0.36
C THR A 351 16.97 15.30 0.84
N ASP A 352 16.12 15.86 -0.01
CA ASP A 352 14.70 16.17 0.32
C ASP A 352 13.83 14.92 0.58
N ILE A 353 14.45 13.75 0.47
CA ILE A 353 13.97 12.51 1.04
C ILE A 353 14.58 12.33 2.43
N THR A 354 14.06 13.03 3.44
CA THR A 354 14.51 12.84 4.82
C THR A 354 14.12 11.42 5.30
N PRO A 355 15.07 10.58 5.74
CA PRO A 355 14.82 9.17 6.10
C PRO A 355 14.13 8.90 7.44
N ASN A 356 13.72 9.91 8.19
CA ASN A 356 13.34 9.69 9.60
C ASN A 356 11.85 9.39 9.83
N ALA A 357 11.03 9.32 8.77
CA ALA A 357 9.60 9.04 8.90
C ALA A 357 9.28 7.55 9.08
N TRP A 358 10.21 6.64 8.75
CA TRP A 358 9.94 5.19 8.74
C TRP A 358 9.87 4.54 10.12
N SER A 359 10.48 5.14 11.15
CA SER A 359 10.37 4.64 12.53
C SER A 359 8.92 4.64 13.06
N SER A 360 8.04 5.40 12.40
CA SER A 360 6.61 5.43 12.66
C SER A 360 5.80 4.37 11.89
N CYS A 361 6.42 3.63 10.96
CA CYS A 361 5.80 2.62 10.11
C CYS A 361 5.52 1.30 10.83
N LYS A 362 4.69 1.37 11.87
CA LYS A 362 4.33 0.23 12.72
C LYS A 362 3.36 -0.76 12.07
N ASN A 363 2.79 -0.42 10.91
CA ASN A 363 1.95 -1.33 10.13
C ASN A 363 2.81 -2.14 9.17
N GLY A 364 2.55 -3.43 9.08
CA GLY A 364 3.23 -4.30 8.12
C GLY A 364 2.67 -4.16 6.71
N TYR A 365 3.11 -5.03 5.80
CA TYR A 365 2.60 -5.11 4.43
C TYR A 365 1.24 -5.80 4.36
N LEU A 366 0.94 -6.70 5.29
CA LEU A 366 -0.27 -7.52 5.24
C LEU A 366 -1.40 -6.92 6.09
N SER A 367 -2.59 -6.85 5.51
CA SER A 367 -3.82 -6.58 6.25
C SER A 367 -4.21 -7.78 7.13
N PRO A 368 -5.13 -7.62 8.11
CA PRO A 368 -5.62 -8.75 8.89
C PRO A 368 -6.25 -9.86 8.04
N SER A 369 -6.90 -9.53 6.91
CA SER A 369 -7.51 -10.51 6.00
C SER A 369 -6.49 -11.21 5.09
N ASP A 370 -5.34 -10.57 4.85
CA ASP A 370 -4.23 -11.14 4.07
C ASP A 370 -3.29 -12.02 4.89
N MET A 371 -3.33 -11.90 6.22
CA MET A 371 -2.45 -12.64 7.12
C MET A 371 -2.80 -14.13 7.13
N GLN A 372 -1.77 -14.99 7.01
CA GLN A 372 -1.97 -16.43 7.10
C GLN A 372 -2.38 -16.86 8.50
N ASN A 373 -3.24 -17.88 8.60
CA ASN A 373 -3.57 -18.47 9.88
C ASN A 373 -2.50 -19.49 10.31
N VAL A 374 -1.56 -19.04 11.13
CA VAL A 374 -0.41 -19.84 11.62
C VAL A 374 -0.82 -21.13 12.34
N THR A 375 -2.00 -21.18 12.96
CA THR A 375 -2.44 -22.35 13.76
C THR A 375 -2.73 -23.58 12.91
N LEU A 376 -2.86 -23.42 11.59
CA LEU A 376 -3.20 -24.51 10.67
C LEU A 376 -1.99 -25.30 10.18
N TRP A 377 -0.78 -24.73 10.24
CA TRP A 377 0.39 -25.28 9.56
C TRP A 377 1.68 -25.28 10.38
N LEU A 378 1.81 -24.41 11.39
CA LEU A 378 2.98 -24.46 12.26
C LEU A 378 2.84 -25.66 13.20
N PRO A 379 3.86 -26.53 13.34
CA PRO A 379 3.82 -27.63 14.29
C PRO A 379 3.56 -27.14 15.72
N ALA A 380 3.08 -28.04 16.59
CA ALA A 380 3.01 -27.75 18.02
C ALA A 380 4.44 -27.70 18.62
N PRO A 381 4.67 -26.97 19.73
CA PRO A 381 5.91 -27.13 20.48
C PRO A 381 6.10 -28.58 20.95
N PRO A 382 7.34 -29.00 21.24
CA PRO A 382 7.60 -30.32 21.83
C PRO A 382 6.72 -30.59 23.05
N ALA A 383 6.08 -31.75 23.06
CA ALA A 383 5.23 -32.13 24.19
C ALA A 383 6.05 -32.27 25.48
N LYS A 384 5.44 -31.92 26.61
CA LYS A 384 6.08 -32.05 27.92
C LYS A 384 6.54 -33.49 28.16
N ASN A 385 7.77 -33.64 28.65
CA ASN A 385 8.50 -34.89 28.89
C ASN A 385 8.83 -35.72 27.64
N SER A 386 8.62 -35.19 26.44
CA SER A 386 9.02 -35.86 25.18
C SER A 386 10.55 -35.92 25.04
N LEU A 387 11.04 -36.83 24.19
CA LEU A 387 12.47 -36.89 23.84
C LEU A 387 12.95 -35.61 23.16
N GLU A 388 12.08 -34.91 22.43
CA GLU A 388 12.40 -33.66 21.77
C GLU A 388 12.58 -32.51 22.78
N GLU A 389 11.73 -32.41 23.82
CA GLU A 389 11.94 -31.46 24.93
C GLU A 389 13.24 -31.76 25.69
N GLN A 390 13.53 -33.05 25.93
CA GLN A 390 14.78 -33.45 26.58
C GLN A 390 16.01 -33.07 25.73
N ALA A 391 15.95 -33.23 24.42
CA ALA A 391 17.01 -32.81 23.51
C ALA A 391 17.22 -31.28 23.54
N ASP A 392 16.14 -30.50 23.61
CA ASP A 392 16.22 -29.05 23.77
C ASP A 392 16.89 -28.65 25.08
N PHE A 393 16.56 -29.31 26.21
CA PHE A 393 17.18 -29.04 27.50
C PHE A 393 18.68 -29.36 27.50
N GLU A 394 19.07 -30.49 26.92
CA GLU A 394 20.49 -30.84 26.76
C GLU A 394 21.23 -29.85 25.85
N GLN A 395 20.57 -29.29 24.84
CA GLN A 395 21.18 -28.27 24.00
C GLN A 395 21.38 -26.95 24.77
N ILE A 396 20.42 -26.51 25.57
CA ILE A 396 20.59 -25.32 26.44
C ILE A 396 21.73 -25.52 27.42
N LYS A 397 21.83 -26.70 28.03
CA LYS A 397 22.94 -27.04 28.93
C LYS A 397 24.30 -26.90 28.23
N LYS A 398 24.42 -27.35 26.98
CA LYS A 398 25.65 -27.20 26.19
C LYS A 398 25.98 -25.74 25.88
N THR A 399 24.99 -24.88 25.64
CA THR A 399 25.26 -23.48 25.28
C THR A 399 25.81 -22.65 26.45
N ARG A 400 25.63 -23.08 27.71
CA ARG A 400 26.22 -22.40 28.88
C ARG A 400 27.74 -22.27 28.80
N ALA A 401 28.42 -23.28 28.27
CA ALA A 401 29.87 -23.23 28.04
C ALA A 401 30.27 -22.24 26.92
N VAL A 402 29.35 -21.95 25.99
CA VAL A 402 29.57 -21.01 24.86
C VAL A 402 29.27 -19.56 25.28
N LEU A 403 28.36 -19.36 26.25
CA LEU A 403 27.89 -18.05 26.67
C LEU A 403 29.02 -17.10 27.08
N MET A 404 30.08 -17.59 27.72
CA MET A 404 31.22 -16.77 28.18
C MET A 404 32.36 -16.64 27.14
N THR A 405 32.10 -16.97 25.88
CA THR A 405 33.07 -16.87 24.77
C THR A 405 32.76 -15.65 23.88
N PRO A 406 33.65 -15.28 22.93
CA PRO A 406 33.32 -14.25 21.94
C PRO A 406 32.02 -14.52 21.17
N ARG A 407 31.67 -15.80 20.93
CA ARG A 407 30.38 -16.14 20.31
C ARG A 407 29.18 -15.80 21.20
N GLY A 408 29.34 -15.90 22.51
CA GLY A 408 28.32 -15.47 23.48
C GLY A 408 28.14 -13.95 23.52
N GLN A 409 29.22 -13.18 23.35
CA GLN A 409 29.14 -11.73 23.17
C GLN A 409 28.34 -11.36 21.91
N VAL A 410 28.66 -11.98 20.76
CA VAL A 410 27.86 -11.80 19.52
C VAL A 410 26.41 -12.21 19.75
N ALA A 411 26.17 -13.27 20.54
CA ALA A 411 24.80 -13.68 20.84
C ALA A 411 24.00 -12.64 21.62
N ALA A 412 24.67 -11.93 22.53
CA ALA A 412 24.07 -10.83 23.28
C ALA A 412 23.83 -9.59 22.40
N GLU A 413 24.78 -9.25 21.53
CA GLU A 413 24.68 -8.10 20.60
C GLU A 413 23.61 -8.31 19.51
N ASP A 414 23.26 -9.57 19.23
CA ASP A 414 22.15 -9.92 18.34
C ASP A 414 20.78 -9.64 18.94
N ASP A 415 20.65 -9.29 20.22
CA ASP A 415 19.37 -8.99 20.86
C ASP A 415 18.82 -7.58 20.51
N VAL A 416 18.72 -7.29 19.21
CA VAL A 416 18.31 -5.99 18.68
C VAL A 416 17.13 -6.10 17.72
N TYR A 417 16.25 -5.11 17.74
CA TYR A 417 15.13 -4.96 16.79
C TYR A 417 15.18 -3.65 16.00
N ASP A 418 15.95 -2.66 16.46
CA ASP A 418 16.10 -1.39 15.75
C ASP A 418 16.78 -1.63 14.39
N PRO A 419 16.16 -1.22 13.26
CA PRO A 419 16.66 -1.60 11.94
C PRO A 419 18.12 -1.23 11.67
N PRO A 420 18.61 -0.01 12.01
CA PRO A 420 20.03 0.31 11.93
C PRO A 420 20.93 -0.61 12.76
N LEU A 421 20.57 -0.93 14.01
CA LEU A 421 21.35 -1.85 14.84
C LEU A 421 21.37 -3.26 14.28
N VAL A 422 20.23 -3.74 13.78
CA VAL A 422 20.10 -5.03 13.12
C VAL A 422 21.00 -5.09 11.88
N MET A 423 20.98 -4.07 11.02
CA MET A 423 21.86 -4.03 9.85
C MET A 423 23.34 -3.90 10.22
N GLY A 424 23.65 -3.32 11.37
CA GLY A 424 24.97 -3.38 11.99
C GLY A 424 25.46 -4.83 12.18
N GLN A 425 24.58 -5.73 12.63
CA GLN A 425 24.89 -7.16 12.82
C GLN A 425 25.04 -7.95 11.50
N PHE A 426 24.54 -7.40 10.38
CA PHE A 426 24.68 -7.99 9.04
C PHE A 426 25.80 -7.34 8.21
N LYS A 427 26.46 -6.29 8.72
CA LYS A 427 27.48 -5.50 8.00
C LYS A 427 28.59 -6.36 7.40
N GLU A 428 29.13 -7.33 8.14
CA GLU A 428 30.19 -8.20 7.65
C GLU A 428 29.69 -9.14 6.54
N ALA A 429 28.50 -9.71 6.72
CA ALA A 429 27.89 -10.64 5.78
C ALA A 429 27.57 -9.98 4.43
N ILE A 430 27.05 -8.76 4.45
CA ILE A 430 26.74 -7.97 3.23
C ILE A 430 27.94 -7.17 2.72
N GLY A 431 28.96 -7.01 3.57
CA GLY A 431 30.20 -6.28 3.35
C GLY A 431 30.07 -4.76 3.32
N VAL A 432 28.87 -4.17 3.43
CA VAL A 432 28.60 -2.72 3.33
C VAL A 432 27.87 -2.21 4.58
N THR A 433 28.14 -0.98 5.00
CA THR A 433 27.30 -0.31 6.02
C THR A 433 26.02 0.18 5.36
N LEU A 434 24.87 -0.33 5.81
CA LEU A 434 23.56 0.18 5.42
C LEU A 434 22.93 0.91 6.60
N ASP A 435 22.45 2.11 6.35
CA ASP A 435 21.85 2.98 7.36
C ASP A 435 20.65 3.76 6.79
N ASN A 436 20.07 4.63 7.61
CA ASN A 436 18.92 5.44 7.20
C ASN A 436 19.22 6.34 5.99
N GLN A 437 20.47 6.74 5.77
CA GLN A 437 20.82 7.68 4.71
C GLN A 437 20.97 6.96 3.36
N ASN A 438 21.61 5.80 3.34
CA ASN A 438 21.94 5.10 2.10
C ASN A 438 21.01 3.91 1.78
N ALA A 439 20.22 3.43 2.74
CA ALA A 439 19.23 2.37 2.55
C ALA A 439 17.90 2.62 3.30
N PRO A 440 17.26 3.79 3.14
CA PRO A 440 16.03 4.13 3.85
C PRO A 440 14.86 3.15 3.60
N THR A 441 14.70 2.63 2.38
CA THR A 441 13.63 1.67 2.09
C THR A 441 13.90 0.34 2.77
N LEU A 442 15.15 -0.11 2.86
CA LEU A 442 15.49 -1.29 3.67
C LEU A 442 15.10 -1.11 5.14
N MET A 443 15.39 0.04 5.75
CA MET A 443 15.05 0.31 7.16
C MET A 443 13.54 0.30 7.40
N MET A 444 12.77 0.89 6.48
CA MET A 444 11.32 0.80 6.48
C MET A 444 10.84 -0.65 6.34
N MET A 445 11.36 -1.38 5.35
CA MET A 445 10.97 -2.75 5.05
C MET A 445 11.19 -3.65 6.26
N ILE A 446 12.34 -3.54 6.93
CA ILE A 446 12.66 -4.24 8.20
C ILE A 446 11.61 -3.92 9.28
N THR A 447 11.22 -2.65 9.43
CA THR A 447 10.19 -2.24 10.39
C THR A 447 8.83 -2.87 10.07
N ARG A 448 8.43 -2.88 8.79
CA ARG A 448 7.14 -3.43 8.35
C ARG A 448 7.07 -4.94 8.50
N ILE A 449 8.11 -5.68 8.08
CA ILE A 449 8.13 -7.14 8.23
C ILE A 449 8.21 -7.58 9.69
N GLN A 450 8.81 -6.77 10.58
CA GLN A 450 8.78 -7.04 12.03
C GLN A 450 7.34 -6.99 12.58
N SER A 451 6.53 -6.05 12.09
CA SER A 451 5.10 -5.96 12.43
C SER A 451 4.33 -7.18 11.95
N ASP A 452 4.52 -7.59 10.69
CA ASP A 452 3.87 -8.78 10.13
C ASP A 452 4.30 -10.06 10.84
N ALA A 453 5.60 -10.21 11.12
CA ALA A 453 6.14 -11.35 11.87
C ALA A 453 5.51 -11.49 13.25
N SER A 454 5.38 -10.36 13.97
CA SER A 454 4.77 -10.33 15.30
C SER A 454 3.29 -10.70 15.25
N LYS A 455 2.53 -10.14 14.29
CA LYS A 455 1.11 -10.44 14.09
C LYS A 455 0.87 -11.89 13.68
N LEU A 456 1.72 -12.43 12.80
CA LEU A 456 1.60 -13.80 12.32
C LEU A 456 1.64 -14.81 13.45
N VAL A 457 2.62 -14.70 14.37
CA VAL A 457 2.84 -15.70 15.42
C VAL A 457 2.09 -15.41 16.72
N ALA A 458 1.52 -14.21 16.89
CA ALA A 458 0.74 -13.85 18.09
C ALA A 458 -0.33 -14.88 18.50
N PRO A 459 -1.09 -15.52 17.58
CA PRO A 459 -2.08 -16.52 17.94
C PRO A 459 -1.50 -17.77 18.65
N VAL A 460 -0.25 -18.15 18.35
CA VAL A 460 0.41 -19.36 18.88
C VAL A 460 1.44 -19.08 19.97
N LYS A 461 1.82 -17.82 20.18
CA LYS A 461 2.85 -17.42 21.15
C LYS A 461 2.35 -17.38 22.60
N LYS A 462 2.00 -18.55 23.15
CA LYS A 462 1.41 -18.69 24.50
C LYS A 462 2.49 -18.86 25.57
N TRP A 463 2.39 -18.06 26.65
CA TRP A 463 3.35 -18.08 27.76
C TRP A 463 3.09 -19.21 28.77
N ASP A 464 1.84 -19.62 28.94
CA ASP A 464 1.44 -20.55 30.00
C ASP A 464 2.08 -21.94 29.85
N CYS A 465 3.12 -22.18 30.64
CA CYS A 465 3.95 -23.38 30.65
C CYS A 465 3.22 -24.63 31.17
N GLY A 466 2.01 -24.48 31.71
CA GLY A 466 1.16 -25.58 32.17
C GLY A 466 0.26 -26.14 31.06
N THR A 467 0.12 -25.46 29.93
CA THR A 467 -0.78 -25.86 28.83
C THR A 467 -0.08 -26.68 27.76
N ALA A 468 -0.83 -27.49 27.02
CA ALA A 468 -0.29 -28.28 25.91
C ALA A 468 0.30 -27.45 24.76
N ASN A 469 -0.05 -26.16 24.68
CA ASN A 469 0.31 -25.28 23.56
C ASN A 469 1.17 -24.07 23.98
N GLY A 470 1.51 -23.95 25.27
CA GLY A 470 2.37 -22.88 25.80
C GLY A 470 3.77 -23.38 26.10
N ARG A 471 4.75 -22.47 26.13
CA ARG A 471 6.14 -22.84 26.37
C ARG A 471 6.92 -21.78 27.14
N CYS A 472 7.42 -22.16 28.32
CA CYS A 472 8.36 -21.38 29.12
C CYS A 472 9.66 -21.14 28.34
N ARG A 473 10.29 -19.99 28.55
CA ARG A 473 11.65 -19.75 28.03
C ARG A 473 12.69 -20.51 28.87
N PRO A 474 13.87 -20.84 28.32
CA PRO A 474 14.88 -21.59 29.05
C PRO A 474 15.31 -20.95 30.38
N PHE A 475 15.46 -19.62 30.42
CA PHE A 475 15.84 -18.91 31.66
C PHE A 475 14.71 -18.82 32.70
N VAL A 476 13.47 -19.22 32.37
CA VAL A 476 12.31 -19.25 33.27
C VAL A 476 11.97 -20.68 33.69
N GLU A 477 12.28 -21.67 32.86
CA GLU A 477 11.98 -23.08 33.09
C GLU A 477 12.73 -23.64 34.31
N GLU A 478 12.00 -24.01 35.35
CA GLU A 478 12.56 -24.50 36.63
C GLU A 478 13.28 -25.85 36.50
N ARG A 479 12.94 -26.65 35.48
CA ARG A 479 13.62 -27.93 35.21
C ARG A 479 15.04 -27.75 34.66
N ILE A 480 15.42 -26.55 34.22
CA ILE A 480 16.77 -26.23 33.76
C ILE A 480 17.61 -25.77 34.95
N GLN A 481 18.72 -26.47 35.19
CA GLN A 481 19.60 -26.19 36.34
C GLN A 481 20.36 -24.86 36.21
N ASP A 482 20.96 -24.62 35.04
CA ASP A 482 21.68 -23.39 34.72
C ASP A 482 20.84 -22.49 33.81
N ARG A 483 20.21 -21.48 34.42
CA ARG A 483 19.31 -20.52 33.77
C ARG A 483 19.99 -19.20 33.43
N THR A 484 21.31 -19.10 33.52
CA THR A 484 22.06 -17.89 33.13
C THR A 484 21.70 -17.49 31.70
N SER A 485 21.52 -16.20 31.44
CA SER A 485 21.17 -15.70 30.11
C SER A 485 22.11 -14.56 29.72
N CYS A 486 21.94 -14.02 28.52
CA CYS A 486 22.65 -12.80 28.13
C CYS A 486 22.27 -11.57 28.99
N LEU A 487 21.21 -11.65 29.81
CA LEU A 487 20.75 -10.56 30.69
C LEU A 487 21.10 -10.78 32.16
N GLU A 488 21.18 -12.04 32.62
CA GLU A 488 21.33 -12.38 34.03
C GLU A 488 22.49 -13.37 34.25
N PRO A 489 23.36 -13.16 35.27
CA PRO A 489 23.25 -12.14 36.33
C PRO A 489 23.75 -10.75 35.91
N LYS A 490 24.40 -10.62 34.75
CA LYS A 490 24.82 -9.33 34.18
C LYS A 490 24.50 -9.32 32.68
N ASP A 491 23.99 -8.19 32.22
CA ASP A 491 23.81 -7.91 30.81
C ASP A 491 25.15 -7.83 30.06
N MET A 492 25.31 -8.69 29.06
CA MET A 492 26.53 -8.81 28.25
C MET A 492 26.61 -7.77 27.12
N ALA A 493 25.48 -7.22 26.67
CA ALA A 493 25.44 -6.20 25.61
C ALA A 493 25.11 -4.79 26.14
N GLY A 494 24.76 -4.67 27.41
CA GLY A 494 24.48 -3.39 28.06
C GLY A 494 23.16 -2.76 27.59
N HIS A 495 22.14 -3.59 27.40
CA HIS A 495 20.78 -3.16 27.11
C HIS A 495 20.27 -2.21 28.21
N LYS A 496 19.54 -1.19 27.80
CA LYS A 496 18.88 -0.23 28.71
C LYS A 496 17.60 -0.86 29.24
N GLU A 497 17.13 -0.44 30.42
CA GLU A 497 15.85 -0.90 31.00
C GLU A 497 14.66 -0.77 30.02
N SER A 498 14.69 0.22 29.13
CA SER A 498 13.73 0.40 28.02
C SER A 498 13.72 -0.73 26.98
N ASP A 499 14.85 -1.42 26.82
CA ASP A 499 15.05 -2.50 25.84
C ASP A 499 14.50 -3.83 26.38
N TYR A 500 14.28 -3.93 27.71
CA TYR A 500 13.63 -5.05 28.40
C TYR A 500 12.10 -5.05 28.25
N SER A 501 11.54 -4.11 27.48
CA SER A 501 10.10 -3.84 27.31
C SER A 501 9.25 -4.99 26.75
N PHE A 502 9.84 -6.15 26.49
CA PHE A 502 9.13 -7.35 26.00
C PHE A 502 8.61 -8.29 27.10
N HIS A 503 8.78 -7.97 28.38
CA HIS A 503 8.34 -8.83 29.49
C HIS A 503 8.70 -10.29 29.22
N LEU A 504 9.96 -10.57 28.87
CA LEU A 504 10.34 -11.89 28.31
C LEU A 504 9.91 -13.04 29.23
N LYS A 505 9.93 -12.81 30.55
CA LYS A 505 9.46 -13.74 31.60
C LYS A 505 7.98 -14.14 31.47
N GLU A 506 7.15 -13.28 30.90
CA GLU A 506 5.69 -13.43 30.75
C GLU A 506 5.27 -13.65 29.29
N SER A 507 6.22 -13.98 28.41
CA SER A 507 5.96 -14.21 26.99
C SER A 507 6.35 -15.63 26.57
N GLY A 508 5.56 -16.23 25.67
CA GLY A 508 5.80 -17.59 25.17
C GLY A 508 7.11 -17.71 24.39
N SER A 509 7.81 -18.83 24.58
CA SER A 509 9.05 -19.17 23.86
C SER A 509 8.79 -19.65 22.42
N TYR A 510 7.64 -20.28 22.16
CA TYR A 510 7.34 -20.90 20.86
C TYR A 510 6.34 -20.08 20.02
N PRO A 511 6.60 -19.87 18.70
CA PRO A 511 7.91 -19.93 18.05
C PRO A 511 8.77 -18.72 18.42
N SER A 512 10.06 -18.76 18.06
CA SER A 512 10.93 -17.60 18.23
C SER A 512 10.64 -16.52 17.17
N THR A 513 9.96 -15.44 17.56
CA THR A 513 9.75 -14.26 16.70
C THR A 513 11.07 -13.63 16.24
N HIS A 514 12.11 -13.69 17.06
CA HIS A 514 13.40 -13.10 16.71
C HIS A 514 14.19 -13.95 15.71
N ALA A 515 14.12 -15.28 15.81
CA ALA A 515 14.67 -16.15 14.78
C ALA A 515 13.90 -16.03 13.46
N LEU A 516 12.57 -15.89 13.52
CA LEU A 516 11.73 -15.59 12.37
C LEU A 516 12.22 -14.30 11.68
N PHE A 517 12.37 -13.23 12.46
CA PHE A 517 12.80 -11.92 11.97
C PHE A 517 14.20 -11.95 11.35
N GLY A 518 15.20 -12.53 12.03
CA GLY A 518 16.55 -12.68 11.48
C GLY A 518 16.60 -13.50 10.19
N MET A 519 15.77 -14.56 10.09
CA MET A 519 15.65 -15.35 8.88
C MET A 519 15.01 -14.55 7.73
N LEU A 520 13.96 -13.75 8.00
CA LEU A 520 13.36 -12.87 6.98
C LEU A 520 14.37 -11.87 6.42
N ILE A 521 15.17 -11.24 7.28
CA ILE A 521 16.21 -10.31 6.85
C ILE A 521 17.25 -11.04 5.99
N GLY A 522 17.70 -12.22 6.41
CA GLY A 522 18.60 -13.06 5.61
C GLY A 522 18.02 -13.38 4.22
N MET A 523 16.73 -13.72 4.13
CA MET A 523 16.04 -13.98 2.86
C MET A 523 15.95 -12.74 1.96
N ILE A 524 15.58 -11.58 2.52
CA ILE A 524 15.53 -10.31 1.79
C ILE A 524 16.91 -9.94 1.25
N LEU A 525 17.94 -10.00 2.08
CA LEU A 525 19.31 -9.68 1.68
C LEU A 525 19.86 -10.67 0.66
N ASN A 526 19.51 -11.96 0.77
CA ASN A 526 19.85 -12.96 -0.23
C ASN A 526 19.25 -12.61 -1.60
N GLU A 527 17.95 -12.28 -1.64
CA GLU A 527 17.27 -11.97 -2.89
C GLU A 527 17.71 -10.63 -3.52
N THR A 528 18.00 -9.63 -2.70
CA THR A 528 18.40 -8.30 -3.16
C THR A 528 19.89 -8.16 -3.44
N ASN A 529 20.72 -9.09 -2.95
CA ASN A 529 22.17 -9.04 -3.10
C ASN A 529 22.79 -10.45 -3.28
N PRO A 530 22.58 -11.08 -4.46
CA PRO A 530 22.91 -12.49 -4.67
C PRO A 530 24.40 -12.81 -4.55
N ASP A 531 25.31 -11.85 -4.78
CA ASP A 531 26.76 -12.06 -4.62
C ASP A 531 27.17 -12.47 -3.19
N GLN A 532 26.36 -12.09 -2.19
CA GLN A 532 26.58 -12.41 -0.77
C GLN A 532 25.51 -13.38 -0.24
N SER A 533 24.81 -14.11 -1.13
CA SER A 533 23.74 -15.06 -0.79
C SER A 533 24.11 -15.96 0.38
N ASP A 534 25.25 -16.63 0.31
CA ASP A 534 25.67 -17.60 1.32
C ASP A 534 25.95 -16.92 2.66
N SER A 535 26.68 -15.80 2.66
CA SER A 535 27.06 -15.10 3.90
C SER A 535 25.85 -14.48 4.60
N VAL A 536 24.90 -13.88 3.85
CA VAL A 536 23.69 -13.29 4.46
C VAL A 536 22.70 -14.36 4.91
N THR A 537 22.64 -15.49 4.22
CA THR A 537 21.82 -16.65 4.64
C THR A 537 22.37 -17.27 5.92
N GLU A 538 23.68 -17.52 5.99
CA GLU A 538 24.35 -18.00 7.20
C GLU A 538 24.13 -17.02 8.36
N ARG A 539 24.29 -15.72 8.11
CA ARG A 539 24.09 -14.70 9.15
C ARG A 539 22.67 -14.69 9.70
N GLY A 540 21.65 -14.78 8.84
CA GLY A 540 20.25 -14.85 9.26
C GLY A 540 19.94 -16.09 10.11
N ILE A 541 20.55 -17.23 9.78
CA ILE A 541 20.48 -18.45 10.60
C ILE A 541 21.15 -18.22 11.97
N GLU A 542 22.35 -17.65 11.99
CA GLU A 542 23.13 -17.42 13.21
C GLU A 542 22.47 -16.41 14.15
N PHE A 543 21.80 -15.39 13.61
CA PHE A 543 21.03 -14.41 14.39
C PHE A 543 19.93 -15.09 15.23
N GLY A 544 19.29 -16.13 14.67
CA GLY A 544 18.37 -17.01 15.41
C GLY A 544 19.09 -17.93 16.40
N ASN A 545 20.24 -18.50 16.03
CA ASN A 545 21.02 -19.40 16.91
C ASN A 545 21.54 -18.67 18.16
N SER A 546 21.86 -17.38 18.05
CA SER A 546 22.21 -16.50 19.17
C SER A 546 21.17 -16.55 20.30
N ARG A 547 19.89 -16.76 19.97
CA ARG A 547 18.80 -16.82 20.95
C ARG A 547 18.81 -18.10 21.79
N VAL A 548 19.40 -19.18 21.27
CA VAL A 548 19.66 -20.41 22.01
C VAL A 548 20.87 -20.24 22.93
N ILE A 549 21.92 -19.56 22.44
CA ILE A 549 23.13 -19.27 23.23
C ILE A 549 22.78 -18.38 24.42
N CYS A 550 21.98 -17.33 24.20
CA CYS A 550 21.48 -16.47 25.27
C CYS A 550 20.47 -17.13 26.21
N GLY A 551 20.00 -18.35 25.93
CA GLY A 551 19.01 -19.03 26.76
C GLY A 551 17.61 -18.42 26.70
N PHE A 552 17.28 -17.65 25.65
CA PHE A 552 15.95 -17.05 25.47
C PHE A 552 14.96 -17.97 24.76
N HIS A 553 15.47 -18.91 23.96
CA HIS A 553 14.70 -19.81 23.12
C HIS A 553 15.37 -21.19 23.01
N TYR A 554 14.58 -22.24 22.81
CA TYR A 554 15.08 -23.57 22.49
C TYR A 554 15.39 -23.72 20.99
N PRO A 555 16.24 -24.68 20.58
CA PRO A 555 16.48 -25.00 19.17
C PRO A 555 15.20 -25.20 18.36
N THR A 556 14.21 -25.91 18.90
CA THR A 556 12.92 -26.13 18.21
C THR A 556 12.07 -24.86 18.07
N ASP A 557 12.18 -23.90 19.00
CA ASP A 557 11.52 -22.58 18.86
C ASP A 557 12.12 -21.79 17.70
N VAL A 558 13.44 -21.86 17.55
CA VAL A 558 14.20 -21.21 16.48
C VAL A 558 13.89 -21.87 15.13
N ALA A 559 13.83 -23.20 15.08
CA ALA A 559 13.43 -23.95 13.89
C ALA A 559 12.01 -23.58 13.45
N ALA A 560 11.05 -23.54 14.37
CA ALA A 560 9.68 -23.10 14.10
C ALA A 560 9.61 -21.65 13.63
N GLY A 561 10.43 -20.76 14.22
CA GLY A 561 10.58 -19.38 13.75
C GLY A 561 11.02 -19.30 12.28
N ARG A 562 11.97 -20.13 11.86
CA ARG A 562 12.44 -20.19 10.46
C ARG A 562 11.36 -20.72 9.51
N ILE A 563 10.57 -21.71 9.92
CA ILE A 563 9.41 -22.19 9.13
C ILE A 563 8.41 -21.05 8.94
N ALA A 564 8.08 -20.34 10.03
CA ALA A 564 7.16 -19.20 9.98
C ALA A 564 7.72 -18.06 9.11
N ALA A 565 9.03 -17.85 9.08
CA ALA A 565 9.67 -16.87 8.21
C ALA A 565 9.50 -17.24 6.74
N ALA A 566 9.75 -18.49 6.35
CA ALA A 566 9.57 -18.96 4.98
C ALA A 566 8.11 -18.82 4.51
N ALA A 567 7.16 -19.20 5.36
CA ALA A 567 5.73 -19.04 5.08
C ALA A 567 5.35 -17.57 4.90
N LEU A 568 5.81 -16.69 5.80
CA LEU A 568 5.53 -15.25 5.73
C LEU A 568 6.17 -14.62 4.48
N TYR A 569 7.42 -14.96 4.19
CA TYR A 569 8.14 -14.49 3.00
C TYR A 569 7.38 -14.83 1.71
N GLY A 570 6.89 -16.07 1.58
CA GLY A 570 6.06 -16.48 0.45
C GLY A 570 4.76 -15.68 0.34
N ARG A 571 4.10 -15.35 1.46
CA ARG A 571 2.90 -14.50 1.43
C ARG A 571 3.20 -13.04 1.09
N LEU A 572 4.31 -12.50 1.58
CA LEU A 572 4.77 -11.15 1.26
C LEU A 572 5.04 -10.99 -0.25
N HIS A 573 5.51 -12.03 -0.94
CA HIS A 573 5.70 -11.99 -2.40
C HIS A 573 4.41 -11.88 -3.21
N ALA A 574 3.27 -12.17 -2.61
CA ALA A 574 1.96 -11.91 -3.22
C ALA A 574 1.44 -10.50 -2.89
N ASN A 575 2.27 -9.61 -2.32
CA ASN A 575 1.97 -8.21 -2.09
C ASN A 575 2.80 -7.34 -3.06
N PRO A 576 2.17 -6.62 -4.01
CA PRO A 576 2.89 -5.78 -4.98
C PRO A 576 3.74 -4.67 -4.35
N GLU A 577 3.33 -4.12 -3.21
CA GLU A 577 4.07 -3.07 -2.51
C GLU A 577 5.38 -3.63 -1.94
N PHE A 578 5.34 -4.84 -1.36
CA PHE A 578 6.54 -5.55 -0.90
C PHE A 578 7.52 -5.80 -2.06
N LEU A 579 7.03 -6.24 -3.23
CA LEU A 579 7.88 -6.48 -4.41
C LEU A 579 8.52 -5.19 -4.94
N ASN A 580 7.79 -4.07 -4.97
CA ASN A 580 8.33 -2.77 -5.33
C ASN A 580 9.45 -2.36 -4.35
N ASP A 581 9.17 -2.44 -3.04
CA ASP A 581 10.16 -2.07 -2.02
C ASP A 581 11.41 -2.96 -2.10
N LEU A 582 11.25 -4.26 -2.37
CA LEU A 582 12.36 -5.19 -2.56
C LEU A 582 13.28 -4.78 -3.73
N GLU A 583 12.71 -4.30 -4.83
CA GLU A 583 13.49 -3.78 -5.96
C GLU A 583 14.17 -2.45 -5.63
N VAL A 584 13.51 -1.55 -4.88
CA VAL A 584 14.17 -0.33 -4.38
C VAL A 584 15.33 -0.70 -3.45
N VAL A 585 15.16 -1.65 -2.53
CA VAL A 585 16.23 -2.16 -1.66
C VAL A 585 17.40 -2.70 -2.48
N ARG A 586 17.13 -3.46 -3.54
CA ARG A 586 18.17 -3.96 -4.47
C ARG A 586 18.99 -2.80 -5.06
N LEU A 587 18.33 -1.71 -5.45
CA LEU A 587 19.01 -0.51 -5.96
C LEU A 587 19.80 0.24 -4.88
N GLU A 588 19.25 0.37 -3.67
CA GLU A 588 19.93 0.97 -2.50
C GLU A 588 21.23 0.22 -2.17
N ILE A 589 21.16 -1.11 -2.05
CA ILE A 589 22.32 -1.95 -1.74
C ILE A 589 23.37 -1.84 -2.86
N LYS A 590 22.96 -1.89 -4.12
CA LYS A 590 23.86 -1.74 -5.27
C LYS A 590 24.57 -0.39 -5.24
N ALA A 591 23.85 0.70 -4.97
CA ALA A 591 24.42 2.04 -4.88
C ALA A 591 25.38 2.18 -3.67
N ALA A 592 25.00 1.68 -2.50
CA ALA A 592 25.84 1.69 -1.31
C ALA A 592 27.14 0.90 -1.52
N ARG A 593 27.08 -0.24 -2.22
CA ARG A 593 28.26 -1.04 -2.56
C ARG A 593 29.18 -0.37 -3.59
N ALA A 594 28.63 0.41 -4.52
CA ALA A 594 29.40 1.15 -5.52
C ALA A 594 30.19 2.34 -4.93
N ASN A 595 29.71 2.89 -3.81
CA ASN A 595 30.32 4.04 -3.11
C ASN A 595 31.25 3.64 -1.95
N LYS A 596 31.70 2.37 -1.91
CA LYS A 596 32.61 1.85 -0.88
C LYS A 596 34.05 2.31 -1.01
#